data_AF-A0A947W0Y8-F1
#
_entry.id   AF-A0A947W0Y8-F1
#
_cell.length_a   1.000
_cell.length_b   1.000
_cell.length_c   1.000
_cell.angle_alpha   90.00
_cell.angle_beta   90.00
_cell.angle_gamma   90.00
#
_symmetry.space_group_name_H-M   'P 1'
#
loop_
_entity.id
_entity.type
_entity.pdbx_description
1 polymer ?
#
loop_
_entity_poly.entity_id
_entity_poly.type
_entity_poly.pdbx_seq_one_letter_code
_entity_poly.pdbx_strand_id
1 'polypeptide(L)'
;MTSKDQSEKRSSIRFFALGMILSTMIAVTGAVAGLIQPSDLAYRGAFRLPDVSRGSDWTYSGYGMTFYPEGDPAGASDGYPGSIYAVGNDQDQMVAEISIPVPVISASKNLNDLNTATMLQPFTEYLTNDFLFEIPEEWANANTPGLRLVSGRYREGQWSGLGPS
;
A
#
# COMPACT_ATOMS: atom_id res chain seq x y z
N MET A 1 15.55 16.46 88.24
CA MET A 1 14.38 16.25 87.36
C MET A 1 14.77 16.79 86.00
N THR A 2 14.92 16.05 84.90
CA THR A 2 14.58 14.66 84.54
C THR A 2 15.27 14.36 83.19
N SER A 3 15.70 13.10 82.98
CA SER A 3 16.05 12.45 81.67
C SER A 3 17.23 13.00 80.86
N LYS A 4 18.41 12.35 80.72
CA LYS A 4 18.75 11.10 79.97
C LYS A 4 18.14 10.99 78.56
N ASP A 5 18.97 11.13 77.53
CA ASP A 5 19.31 10.14 76.46
C ASP A 5 20.18 10.86 75.40
N GLN A 6 21.50 10.65 75.23
CA GLN A 6 22.27 9.53 74.68
C GLN A 6 21.90 9.04 73.26
N SER A 7 22.95 8.95 72.43
CA SER A 7 23.04 8.21 71.16
C SER A 7 22.27 8.82 69.97
N GLU A 8 22.74 8.84 68.72
CA GLU A 8 23.92 8.25 68.10
C GLU A 8 24.03 8.79 66.65
N LYS A 9 25.27 8.79 66.15
CA LYS A 9 25.65 8.37 64.78
C LYS A 9 25.29 9.23 63.55
N ARG A 10 26.42 9.66 62.95
CA ARG A 10 26.89 9.38 61.56
C ARG A 10 26.74 10.50 60.55
N SER A 11 27.89 11.16 60.34
CA SER A 11 28.60 11.26 59.05
C SER A 11 27.71 11.24 57.80
N SER A 12 27.54 12.41 57.20
CA SER A 12 27.07 12.52 55.82
C SER A 12 28.21 13.05 54.96
N ILE A 13 28.83 12.10 54.26
CA ILE A 13 29.82 12.31 53.21
C ILE A 13 29.20 13.20 52.13
N ARG A 14 29.92 14.27 51.75
CA ARG A 14 29.58 15.12 50.60
C ARG A 14 29.96 14.38 49.32
N PHE A 15 29.01 14.19 48.40
CA PHE A 15 29.33 13.81 47.02
C PHE A 15 28.82 14.90 46.06
N PHE A 16 29.78 15.43 45.31
CA PHE A 16 29.61 16.35 44.18
C PHE A 16 28.64 15.75 43.15
N ALA A 17 27.53 16.43 42.87
CA ALA A 17 26.70 16.11 41.72
C ALA A 17 27.37 16.68 40.46
N LEU A 18 27.96 15.80 39.64
CA LEU A 18 28.42 16.12 38.30
C LEU A 18 27.20 16.09 37.37
N GLY A 19 26.75 17.26 36.91
CA GLY A 19 25.64 17.37 35.97
C GLY A 19 26.03 16.82 34.60
N MET A 20 25.44 15.68 34.22
CA MET A 20 25.52 15.15 32.87
C MET A 20 24.21 15.49 32.15
N ILE A 21 24.21 16.61 31.43
CA ILE A 21 23.11 16.95 30.52
C ILE A 21 23.23 16.00 29.32
N LEU A 22 22.37 14.98 29.29
CA LEU A 22 22.23 14.07 28.16
C LEU A 22 21.43 14.81 27.08
N SER A 23 22.12 15.46 26.14
CA SER A 23 21.51 16.07 24.96
C SER A 23 21.06 14.96 24.01
N THR A 24 19.75 14.75 23.89
CA THR A 24 19.15 13.87 22.88
C THR A 24 19.41 14.46 21.50
N MET A 25 20.19 13.77 20.67
CA MET A 25 20.24 14.02 19.23
C MET A 25 18.95 13.48 18.62
N ILE A 26 17.99 14.36 18.32
CA ILE A 26 16.92 14.02 17.38
C ILE A 26 17.52 14.22 15.99
N ALA A 27 17.96 13.12 15.37
CA ALA A 27 18.22 13.11 13.95
C ALA A 27 16.88 12.99 13.22
N VAL A 28 16.29 14.13 12.83
CA VAL A 28 15.28 14.11 11.75
C VAL A 28 16.06 13.94 10.46
N THR A 29 16.27 12.70 10.03
CA THR A 29 16.74 12.44 8.67
C THR A 29 15.58 12.70 7.73
N GLY A 30 15.58 13.88 7.11
CA GLY A 30 14.74 14.16 5.95
C GLY A 30 15.08 13.21 4.82
N ALA A 31 14.06 12.61 4.22
CA ALA A 31 14.21 11.81 3.02
C ALA A 31 14.78 12.71 1.90
N VAL A 32 16.03 12.45 1.53
CA VAL A 32 16.57 12.96 0.26
C VAL A 32 15.74 12.30 -0.84
N ALA A 33 15.28 13.06 -1.84
CA ALA A 33 14.64 12.50 -3.03
C ALA A 33 15.60 11.47 -3.65
N GLY A 34 15.41 10.21 -3.32
CA GLY A 34 16.43 9.18 -3.36
C GLY A 34 15.78 7.85 -3.64
N LEU A 35 16.50 7.03 -4.39
CA LEU A 35 16.06 5.71 -4.81
C LEU A 35 15.51 4.91 -3.62
N ILE A 36 14.29 4.38 -3.76
CA ILE A 36 13.68 3.49 -2.76
C ILE A 36 14.63 2.32 -2.51
N GLN A 37 15.04 2.14 -1.26
CA GLN A 37 15.86 1.03 -0.81
C GLN A 37 14.99 -0.08 -0.23
N PRO A 38 15.46 -1.35 -0.25
CA PRO A 38 14.74 -2.43 0.41
C PRO A 38 14.44 -2.18 1.89
N SER A 39 15.30 -1.43 2.59
CA SER A 39 15.09 -1.04 3.99
C SER A 39 13.92 -0.07 4.19
N ASP A 40 13.47 0.60 3.13
CA ASP A 40 12.34 1.53 3.19
C ASP A 40 10.99 0.80 3.13
N LEU A 41 11.01 -0.51 2.85
CA LEU A 41 9.83 -1.35 2.72
C LEU A 41 9.57 -2.10 4.04
N ALA A 42 8.43 -1.79 4.67
CA ALA A 42 7.94 -2.53 5.82
C ALA A 42 6.81 -3.48 5.40
N TYR A 43 7.02 -4.79 5.57
CA TYR A 43 5.98 -5.78 5.34
C TYR A 43 4.87 -5.64 6.40
N ARG A 44 3.64 -5.39 5.96
CA ARG A 44 2.47 -5.19 6.85
C ARG A 44 1.60 -6.44 7.02
N GLY A 45 1.83 -7.50 6.25
CA GLY A 45 1.00 -8.70 6.24
C GLY A 45 0.43 -9.01 4.86
N ALA A 46 -0.50 -9.95 4.82
CA ALA A 46 -1.24 -10.34 3.62
C ALA A 46 -2.74 -10.55 3.93
N PHE A 47 -3.55 -10.61 2.89
CA PHE A 47 -4.94 -11.00 2.92
C PHE A 47 -5.27 -11.86 1.69
N ARG A 48 -6.40 -12.57 1.74
CA ARG A 48 -6.91 -13.40 0.64
C ARG A 48 -7.77 -12.58 -0.30
N LEU A 49 -7.75 -12.94 -1.57
CA LEU A 49 -8.67 -12.41 -2.57
C LEU A 49 -10.07 -13.03 -2.41
N PRO A 50 -11.14 -12.31 -2.82
CA PRO A 50 -12.50 -12.85 -2.79
C PRO A 50 -12.69 -14.00 -3.79
N ASP A 51 -13.82 -14.70 -3.66
CA ASP A 51 -14.23 -15.74 -4.60
C ASP A 51 -14.48 -15.21 -6.02
N VAL A 52 -14.64 -16.14 -6.96
CA VAL A 52 -14.91 -15.88 -8.38
C VAL A 52 -16.19 -15.07 -8.60
N SER A 53 -16.21 -14.24 -9.64
CA SER A 53 -17.42 -13.52 -10.05
C SER A 53 -17.51 -13.37 -11.56
N ARG A 54 -18.73 -13.28 -12.09
CA ARG A 54 -19.02 -13.04 -13.53
C ARG A 54 -18.22 -13.91 -14.51
N GLY A 55 -17.83 -15.12 -14.11
CA GLY A 55 -17.15 -16.09 -14.98
C GLY A 55 -15.63 -15.96 -15.05
N SER A 56 -15.02 -15.02 -14.31
CA SER A 56 -13.56 -14.88 -14.16
C SER A 56 -13.13 -15.14 -12.70
N ASP A 57 -11.82 -15.26 -12.49
CA ASP A 57 -11.19 -15.58 -11.23
C ASP A 57 -9.84 -14.87 -11.05
N TRP A 58 -9.10 -15.21 -9.98
CA TRP A 58 -7.78 -14.66 -9.68
C TRP A 58 -6.63 -15.60 -10.06
N THR A 59 -6.93 -16.71 -10.74
CA THR A 59 -5.93 -17.71 -11.12
C THR A 59 -5.00 -17.12 -12.18
N TYR A 60 -3.68 -17.24 -11.97
CA TYR A 60 -2.67 -16.61 -12.84
C TYR A 60 -2.79 -15.08 -12.97
N SER A 61 -3.45 -14.41 -12.01
CA SER A 61 -3.43 -12.96 -11.87
C SER A 61 -2.02 -12.42 -11.59
N GLY A 62 -1.85 -11.10 -11.68
CA GLY A 62 -0.58 -10.42 -11.37
C GLY A 62 -0.09 -9.45 -12.45
N TYR A 63 -0.88 -9.18 -13.49
CA TYR A 63 -0.52 -8.27 -14.59
C TYR A 63 -0.56 -6.80 -14.20
N GLY A 64 -1.59 -6.39 -13.47
CA GLY A 64 -1.80 -4.98 -13.12
C GLY A 64 -2.62 -4.85 -11.85
N MET A 65 -2.21 -3.88 -11.03
CA MET A 65 -2.90 -3.53 -9.79
C MET A 65 -2.71 -2.04 -9.52
N THR A 66 -3.76 -1.34 -9.11
CA THR A 66 -3.68 0.05 -8.66
C THR A 66 -4.56 0.28 -7.44
N PHE A 67 -4.16 1.24 -6.61
CA PHE A 67 -4.87 1.66 -5.42
C PHE A 67 -5.81 2.82 -5.73
N TYR A 68 -7.05 2.73 -5.24
CA TYR A 68 -8.03 3.81 -5.32
C TYR A 68 -8.33 4.35 -3.90
N PRO A 69 -7.82 5.53 -3.52
CA PRO A 69 -7.93 6.06 -2.15
C PRO A 69 -9.36 6.33 -1.68
N GLU A 70 -10.26 6.67 -2.60
CA GLU A 70 -11.67 6.95 -2.31
C GLU A 70 -12.56 5.70 -2.42
N GLY A 71 -11.95 4.54 -2.71
CA GLY A 71 -12.61 3.26 -2.72
C GLY A 71 -13.08 2.81 -1.34
N ASP A 72 -14.00 1.86 -1.32
CA ASP A 72 -14.60 1.32 -0.10
C ASP A 72 -15.06 2.38 0.94
N PRO A 73 -15.82 3.43 0.55
CA PRO A 73 -16.20 4.51 1.48
C PRO A 73 -17.15 4.04 2.59
N ALA A 74 -17.76 2.88 2.42
CA ALA A 74 -18.61 2.21 3.42
C ALA A 74 -17.85 1.08 4.17
N GLY A 75 -16.54 0.97 3.96
CA GLY A 75 -15.66 -0.03 4.56
C GLY A 75 -15.54 0.12 6.07
N ALA A 76 -14.91 -0.89 6.69
CA ALA A 76 -14.66 -0.86 8.12
C ALA A 76 -13.69 0.29 8.48
N SER A 77 -13.87 0.90 9.66
CA SER A 77 -12.87 1.84 10.22
C SER A 77 -11.69 1.06 10.83
N ASP A 78 -10.99 0.29 10.00
CA ASP A 78 -9.95 -0.66 10.40
C ASP A 78 -8.52 -0.16 10.12
N GLY A 79 -8.40 1.05 9.55
CA GLY A 79 -7.13 1.69 9.23
C GLY A 79 -6.62 1.39 7.82
N TYR A 80 -7.38 0.67 6.99
CA TYR A 80 -7.04 0.32 5.61
C TYR A 80 -8.09 0.85 4.62
N PRO A 81 -8.21 2.18 4.46
CA PRO A 81 -9.17 2.78 3.56
C PRO A 81 -8.80 2.55 2.09
N GLY A 82 -9.76 2.77 1.20
CA GLY A 82 -9.57 2.64 -0.23
C GLY A 82 -9.84 1.23 -0.73
N SER A 83 -9.60 1.04 -2.01
CA SER A 83 -9.79 -0.24 -2.70
C SER A 83 -8.65 -0.51 -3.67
N ILE A 84 -8.65 -1.72 -4.23
CA ILE A 84 -7.69 -2.15 -5.23
C ILE A 84 -8.46 -2.52 -6.49
N TYR A 85 -8.07 -1.92 -7.61
CA TYR A 85 -8.37 -2.46 -8.93
C TYR A 85 -7.26 -3.43 -9.32
N ALA A 86 -7.63 -4.66 -9.68
CA ALA A 86 -6.68 -5.68 -10.09
C ALA A 86 -7.18 -6.45 -11.31
N VAL A 87 -6.23 -6.82 -12.17
CA VAL A 87 -6.48 -7.74 -13.30
C VAL A 87 -6.59 -9.16 -12.75
N GLY A 88 -7.68 -9.85 -13.09
CA GLY A 88 -7.97 -11.23 -12.73
C GLY A 88 -7.18 -12.23 -13.57
N ASN A 89 -7.89 -13.22 -14.11
CA ASN A 89 -7.32 -14.34 -14.84
C ASN A 89 -6.52 -13.90 -16.06
N ASP A 90 -5.41 -14.57 -16.34
CA ASP A 90 -4.53 -14.18 -17.45
C ASP A 90 -5.13 -14.41 -18.85
N GLN A 91 -6.13 -15.30 -18.96
CA GLN A 91 -6.79 -15.63 -20.22
C GLN A 91 -7.82 -14.60 -20.66
N ASP A 92 -8.47 -13.91 -19.71
CA ASP A 92 -9.53 -12.93 -19.98
C ASP A 92 -9.12 -11.49 -19.64
N GLN A 93 -8.10 -11.33 -18.79
CA GLN A 93 -7.56 -10.04 -18.35
C GLN A 93 -8.65 -9.10 -17.80
N MET A 94 -9.73 -9.64 -17.23
CA MET A 94 -10.82 -8.83 -16.68
C MET A 94 -10.38 -8.09 -15.42
N VAL A 95 -10.97 -6.91 -15.16
CA VAL A 95 -10.64 -6.09 -13.99
C VAL A 95 -11.76 -6.18 -12.96
N ALA A 96 -11.41 -6.34 -11.69
CA ALA A 96 -12.33 -6.23 -10.56
C ALA A 96 -11.82 -5.23 -9.52
N GLU A 97 -12.74 -4.75 -8.68
CA GLU A 97 -12.42 -3.90 -7.53
C GLU A 97 -12.65 -4.68 -6.24
N ILE A 98 -11.67 -4.68 -5.35
CA ILE A 98 -11.72 -5.36 -4.05
C ILE A 98 -11.40 -4.41 -2.91
N SER A 99 -11.96 -4.66 -1.74
CA SER A 99 -11.61 -3.95 -0.51
C SER A 99 -10.23 -4.37 0.03
N ILE A 100 -9.73 -3.61 0.99
CA ILE A 100 -8.47 -3.90 1.69
C ILE A 100 -8.78 -4.20 3.15
N PRO A 101 -8.89 -5.47 3.57
CA PRO A 101 -9.06 -5.78 4.98
C PRO A 101 -7.73 -5.60 5.72
N VAL A 102 -7.78 -5.50 7.06
CA VAL A 102 -6.58 -5.57 7.92
C VAL A 102 -5.65 -6.72 7.49
N PRO A 103 -4.43 -6.45 6.99
CA PRO A 103 -3.48 -7.48 6.62
C PRO A 103 -2.97 -8.22 7.86
N VAL A 104 -2.74 -9.53 7.71
CA VAL A 104 -2.28 -10.39 8.80
C VAL A 104 -0.88 -10.91 8.50
N ILE A 105 0.02 -10.84 9.48
CA ILE A 105 1.30 -11.55 9.45
C ILE A 105 1.08 -12.94 10.06
N SER A 106 0.84 -13.94 9.21
CA SER A 106 0.73 -15.32 9.68
C SER A 106 2.11 -15.87 10.06
N ALA A 107 2.35 -16.10 11.35
CA ALA A 107 3.58 -16.70 11.85
C ALA A 107 3.79 -18.12 11.31
N SER A 108 2.69 -18.85 11.09
CA SER A 108 2.69 -20.22 10.58
C SER A 108 2.71 -20.32 9.05
N LYS A 109 2.56 -19.18 8.35
CA LYS A 109 2.33 -19.10 6.90
C LYS A 109 1.08 -19.87 6.44
N ASN A 110 0.06 -19.91 7.29
CA ASN A 110 -1.22 -20.55 6.99
C ASN A 110 -2.19 -19.54 6.37
N LEU A 111 -2.76 -19.90 5.22
CA LEU A 111 -3.73 -19.06 4.51
C LEU A 111 -5.02 -18.86 5.30
N ASN A 112 -5.39 -19.80 6.17
CA ASN A 112 -6.60 -19.70 6.99
C ASN A 112 -6.48 -18.64 8.09
N ASP A 113 -5.26 -18.18 8.40
CA ASP A 113 -5.04 -17.09 9.35
C ASP A 113 -5.36 -15.72 8.74
N LEU A 114 -5.49 -15.63 7.40
CA LEU A 114 -5.60 -14.37 6.68
C LEU A 114 -7.07 -13.94 6.55
N ASN A 115 -7.30 -12.63 6.75
CA ASN A 115 -8.54 -11.98 6.37
C ASN A 115 -8.77 -12.07 4.86
N THR A 116 -10.03 -12.03 4.42
CA THR A 116 -10.39 -12.08 3.00
C THR A 116 -10.98 -10.74 2.59
N ALA A 117 -10.50 -10.20 1.47
CA ALA A 117 -11.08 -9.02 0.86
C ALA A 117 -12.49 -9.30 0.36
N THR A 118 -13.32 -8.27 0.29
CA THR A 118 -14.65 -8.32 -0.32
C THR A 118 -14.60 -7.79 -1.74
N MET A 119 -15.48 -8.31 -2.59
CA MET A 119 -15.63 -7.81 -3.94
C MET A 119 -16.56 -6.60 -3.93
N LEU A 120 -16.03 -5.44 -4.33
CA LEU A 120 -16.76 -4.17 -4.42
C LEU A 120 -17.36 -3.99 -5.81
N GLN A 121 -16.58 -4.31 -6.85
CA GLN A 121 -17.05 -4.39 -8.22
C GLN A 121 -16.62 -5.74 -8.82
N PRO A 122 -17.56 -6.47 -9.44
CA PRO A 122 -17.25 -7.76 -10.02
C PRO A 122 -16.36 -7.61 -11.25
N PHE A 123 -15.79 -8.73 -11.71
CA PHE A 123 -14.99 -8.74 -12.92
C PHE A 123 -15.76 -8.12 -14.09
N THR A 124 -15.12 -7.18 -14.76
CA THR A 124 -15.60 -6.59 -16.00
C THR A 124 -14.46 -6.55 -17.00
N GLU A 125 -14.79 -6.84 -18.25
CA GLU A 125 -13.86 -6.61 -19.35
C GLU A 125 -13.51 -5.11 -19.40
N TYR A 126 -12.27 -4.78 -19.75
CA TYR A 126 -11.83 -3.41 -20.07
C TYR A 126 -12.34 -3.03 -21.47
N LEU A 127 -13.65 -3.08 -21.68
CA LEU A 127 -14.30 -3.08 -23.00
C LEU A 127 -14.07 -1.82 -23.85
N THR A 128 -13.41 -0.80 -23.33
CA THR A 128 -13.36 0.48 -24.03
C THR A 128 -11.97 0.79 -24.60
N ASN A 129 -10.87 0.69 -23.84
CA ASN A 129 -9.52 1.06 -24.32
C ASN A 129 -8.40 0.42 -23.48
N ASP A 130 -7.26 0.08 -24.11
CA ASP A 130 -6.09 -0.54 -23.45
C ASP A 130 -5.07 0.51 -23.00
N PHE A 131 -5.13 1.70 -23.60
CA PHE A 131 -4.28 2.83 -23.24
C PHE A 131 -5.06 4.14 -23.28
N LEU A 132 -4.61 5.07 -22.43
CA LEU A 132 -5.10 6.44 -22.33
C LEU A 132 -3.91 7.36 -22.07
N PHE A 133 -3.65 8.32 -22.96
CA PHE A 133 -2.60 9.31 -22.73
C PHE A 133 -2.93 10.66 -23.39
N GLU A 134 -2.30 11.72 -22.89
CA GLU A 134 -2.43 13.07 -23.43
C GLU A 134 -1.58 13.24 -24.69
N ILE A 135 -2.14 13.91 -25.70
CA ILE A 135 -1.41 14.32 -26.91
C ILE A 135 -0.69 15.65 -26.63
N PRO A 136 0.59 15.81 -27.01
CA PRO A 136 1.27 17.10 -26.98
C PRO A 136 0.46 18.18 -27.69
N GLU A 137 0.28 19.32 -27.03
CA GLU A 137 -0.62 20.40 -27.46
C GLU A 137 -0.31 20.90 -28.88
N GLU A 138 0.97 21.09 -29.19
CA GLU A 138 1.43 21.55 -30.49
C GLU A 138 1.04 20.58 -31.61
N TRP A 139 1.18 19.27 -31.37
CA TRP A 139 0.80 18.25 -32.33
C TRP A 139 -0.72 18.19 -32.48
N ALA A 140 -1.47 18.22 -31.38
CA ALA A 140 -2.94 18.16 -31.39
C ALA A 140 -3.55 19.34 -32.14
N ASN A 141 -3.05 20.56 -31.92
CA ASN A 141 -3.54 21.75 -32.60
C ASN A 141 -3.28 21.71 -34.12
N ALA A 142 -2.20 21.07 -34.55
CA ALA A 142 -1.86 20.95 -35.97
C ALA A 142 -2.61 19.81 -36.67
N ASN A 143 -2.91 18.71 -35.98
CA ASN A 143 -3.39 17.46 -36.61
C ASN A 143 -4.79 17.03 -36.19
N THR A 144 -5.21 17.34 -34.96
CA THR A 144 -6.51 16.92 -34.38
C THR A 144 -7.12 18.03 -33.50
N PRO A 145 -7.47 19.21 -34.05
CA PRO A 145 -7.89 20.36 -33.25
C PRO A 145 -9.05 20.04 -32.31
N GLY A 146 -8.89 20.34 -31.02
CA GLY A 146 -9.90 20.08 -29.99
C GLY A 146 -9.88 18.66 -29.40
N LEU A 147 -9.02 17.76 -29.90
CA LEU A 147 -8.84 16.42 -29.36
C LEU A 147 -7.45 16.31 -28.72
N ARG A 148 -7.39 16.35 -27.38
CA ARG A 148 -6.14 16.28 -26.60
C ARG A 148 -5.91 14.94 -25.91
N LEU A 149 -6.85 14.01 -26.04
CA LEU A 149 -6.83 12.73 -25.36
C LEU A 149 -6.92 11.61 -26.39
N VAL A 150 -5.95 10.70 -26.37
CA VAL A 150 -6.03 9.45 -27.15
C VAL A 150 -6.47 8.35 -26.24
N SER A 151 -7.52 7.65 -26.67
CA SER A 151 -7.84 6.32 -26.19
C SER A 151 -7.79 5.37 -27.37
N GLY A 152 -7.35 4.14 -27.15
CA GLY A 152 -7.33 3.15 -28.21
C GLY A 152 -7.16 1.74 -27.69
N ARG A 153 -7.21 0.78 -28.63
CA ARG A 153 -6.90 -0.61 -28.36
C ARG A 153 -5.64 -1.00 -29.10
N TYR A 154 -4.76 -1.73 -28.43
CA TYR A 154 -3.74 -2.51 -29.10
C TYR A 154 -4.39 -3.82 -29.54
N ARG A 155 -4.17 -4.23 -30.79
CA ARG A 155 -4.65 -5.54 -31.23
C ARG A 155 -3.69 -6.56 -30.65
N GLU A 156 -4.05 -7.15 -29.51
CA GLU A 156 -3.34 -8.30 -28.99
C GLU A 156 -3.34 -9.40 -30.05
N GLY A 157 -2.13 -9.81 -30.47
CA GLY A 157 -1.97 -11.06 -31.16
C GLY A 157 -2.48 -12.12 -30.20
N GLN A 158 -3.53 -12.83 -30.60
CA GLN A 158 -4.34 -13.69 -29.75
C GLN A 158 -3.49 -14.71 -28.95
N TRP A 159 -2.23 -14.95 -29.36
CA TRP A 159 -1.26 -15.80 -28.70
C TRP A 159 0.18 -15.20 -28.86
N SER A 160 0.80 -14.77 -27.75
CA SER A 160 2.26 -14.62 -27.56
C SER A 160 3.03 -13.35 -28.00
N GLY A 161 2.42 -12.16 -28.06
CA GLY A 161 3.15 -10.92 -28.36
C GLY A 161 2.85 -9.73 -27.44
N LEU A 162 3.44 -9.68 -26.24
CA LEU A 162 3.40 -8.51 -25.34
C LEU A 162 4.52 -7.50 -25.66
N GLY A 163 4.70 -7.18 -26.94
CA GLY A 163 5.67 -6.18 -27.40
C GLY A 163 5.04 -5.25 -28.43
N PRO A 164 5.47 -3.98 -28.52
CA PRO A 164 5.00 -3.08 -29.57
C PRO A 164 5.46 -3.60 -30.94
N SER A 165 4.52 -3.74 -31.87
CA SER A 165 4.79 -3.93 -33.31
C SER A 165 4.99 -2.60 -34.01
#